data_AF-A0A1V2LUG2-F1
#
_entry.id   AF-A0A1V2LUG2-F1
#
_cell.length_a   1.000
_cell.length_b   1.000
_cell.length_c   1.000
_cell.angle_alpha   90.00
_cell.angle_beta   90.00
_cell.angle_gamma   90.00
#
_symmetry.space_group_name_H-M   'P 1'
#
loop_
_entity.id
_entity.type
_entity.pdbx_description
1 polymer ?
#
loop_
_entity_poly.entity_id
_entity_poly.type
_entity_poly.pdbx_seq_one_letter_code
_entity_poly.pdbx_strand_id
1 'polypeptide(L)'
;MYGPNANMIKPIVVHWDVGTCMNGASLFTQIGDNKASQDQWVSMDDQPVKYWIIYDKTEDTDALAQIVDDFDYWVQYDDEPLAQPSDGYEWILVDMLEGYDGINTQLVISLLKNPGQVFAQLFHSIESKNFTWIQNVLDNCIKKKVRGKIWERAKIQSL
;
A
#
# COMPACT_ATOMS: atom_id res chain seq x y z
N MET A 1 35.27 -1.80 -12.34
CA MET A 1 35.26 -2.83 -11.28
C MET A 1 33.88 -2.80 -10.67
N TYR A 2 33.12 -3.88 -10.79
CA TYR A 2 31.71 -3.99 -10.36
C TYR A 2 31.63 -4.60 -8.95
N GLY A 3 30.83 -4.00 -8.06
CA GLY A 3 30.35 -4.55 -6.78
C GLY A 3 30.21 -3.48 -5.67
N PRO A 4 29.30 -3.59 -4.67
CA PRO A 4 28.20 -4.55 -4.44
C PRO A 4 26.78 -3.89 -4.52
N ASN A 5 25.77 -4.68 -4.96
CA ASN A 5 24.38 -4.32 -5.36
C ASN A 5 24.23 -3.50 -6.66
N ALA A 6 24.48 -4.18 -7.78
CA ALA A 6 24.46 -3.65 -9.14
C ALA A 6 23.06 -3.44 -9.78
N ASN A 7 21.96 -3.38 -9.02
CA ASN A 7 20.60 -3.45 -9.60
C ASN A 7 19.77 -2.17 -9.53
N MET A 8 20.26 -1.07 -8.94
CA MET A 8 19.53 0.20 -8.92
C MET A 8 20.32 1.25 -9.71
N ILE A 9 19.89 1.51 -10.94
CA ILE A 9 20.56 2.41 -11.89
C ILE A 9 20.21 3.89 -11.61
N LYS A 10 19.08 4.15 -10.92
CA LYS A 10 18.61 5.49 -10.54
C LYS A 10 17.83 5.47 -9.21
N PRO A 11 17.71 6.62 -8.51
CA PRO A 11 16.80 6.74 -7.37
C PRO A 11 15.36 6.41 -7.76
N ILE A 12 14.59 5.86 -6.82
CA ILE A 12 13.14 5.69 -6.95
C ILE A 12 12.47 6.93 -6.36
N VAL A 13 11.62 7.59 -7.13
CA VAL A 13 10.89 8.79 -6.66
C VAL A 13 9.45 8.43 -6.36
N VAL A 14 8.98 8.77 -5.17
CA VAL A 14 7.64 8.45 -4.66
C VAL A 14 6.92 9.74 -4.30
N HIS A 15 5.77 10.00 -4.91
CA HIS A 15 4.89 11.08 -4.50
C HIS A 15 3.91 10.60 -3.42
N TRP A 16 3.74 11.39 -2.37
CA TRP A 16 2.73 11.21 -1.32
C TRP A 16 1.75 12.36 -1.37
N ASP A 17 0.46 12.04 -1.56
CA ASP A 17 -0.57 13.06 -1.39
C ASP A 17 -0.67 13.54 0.07
N VAL A 18 -1.43 14.62 0.27
CA VAL A 18 -1.62 15.23 1.59
C VAL A 18 -2.27 14.25 2.55
N GLY A 19 -3.29 13.51 2.09
CA GLY A 19 -3.97 12.47 2.86
C GLY A 19 -3.02 11.38 3.36
N THR A 20 -2.04 11.00 2.56
CA THR A 20 -1.00 10.00 2.82
C THR A 20 -0.05 10.50 3.89
N CYS A 21 0.35 11.76 3.78
CA CYS A 21 1.19 12.44 4.76
C CYS A 21 0.51 12.56 6.12
N MET A 22 -0.80 12.85 6.14
CA MET A 22 -1.58 13.03 7.37
C MET A 22 -2.01 11.70 8.02
N ASN A 23 -2.20 10.63 7.24
CA ASN A 23 -2.61 9.31 7.72
C ASN A 23 -1.46 8.43 8.20
N GLY A 24 -0.25 8.99 8.36
CA GLY A 24 0.85 8.27 8.99
C GLY A 24 1.49 7.21 8.08
N ALA A 25 1.50 7.42 6.76
CA ALA A 25 2.34 6.67 5.82
C ALA A 25 3.85 6.74 6.14
N SER A 26 4.24 7.34 7.26
CA SER A 26 5.49 7.21 8.02
C SER A 26 6.04 5.78 8.20
N LEU A 27 5.35 4.71 7.80
CA LEU A 27 5.94 3.37 7.71
C LEU A 27 6.61 3.11 6.35
N PHE A 28 6.37 3.92 5.32
CA PHE A 28 7.12 3.84 4.07
C PHE A 28 8.55 4.38 4.20
N THR A 29 8.86 5.22 5.20
CA THR A 29 10.26 5.47 5.58
C THR A 29 10.96 4.18 6.03
N GLN A 30 10.22 3.11 6.34
CA GLN A 30 10.77 1.78 6.65
C GLN A 30 11.02 0.87 5.46
N ILE A 31 10.82 1.32 4.21
CA ILE A 31 11.33 0.58 3.03
C ILE A 31 12.86 0.71 2.90
N GLY A 32 13.51 1.41 3.84
CA GLY A 32 14.96 1.38 4.03
C GLY A 32 15.41 1.97 5.36
N ASP A 33 14.64 1.83 6.44
CA ASP A 33 15.02 2.34 7.76
C ASP A 33 16.19 1.51 8.31
N ASN A 34 17.40 1.89 7.90
CA ASN A 34 18.62 1.52 8.56
C ASN A 34 18.62 2.24 9.92
N LYS A 35 17.83 1.71 10.88
CA LYS A 35 17.75 2.18 12.28
C LYS A 35 19.10 2.21 13.02
N ALA A 36 20.21 1.94 12.33
CA ALA A 36 21.56 2.04 12.85
C ALA A 36 22.15 3.47 12.78
N SER A 37 21.60 4.39 11.98
CA SER A 37 22.18 5.74 11.84
C SER A 37 21.12 6.82 12.02
N GLN A 38 21.16 7.46 13.18
CA GLN A 38 20.49 8.73 13.45
C GLN A 38 20.86 9.74 12.35
N ASP A 39 19.86 10.15 11.56
CA ASP A 39 19.78 11.26 10.61
C ASP A 39 21.02 12.13 10.36
N GLN A 40 22.11 11.55 9.86
CA GLN A 40 23.15 12.29 9.16
C GLN A 40 23.70 11.46 8.00
N TRP A 41 23.85 12.14 6.86
CA TRP A 41 24.62 11.69 5.71
C TRP A 41 26.03 11.35 6.15
N VAL A 42 26.32 10.07 6.30
CA VAL A 42 27.69 9.58 6.34
C VAL A 42 27.87 8.82 5.04
N SER A 43 28.70 9.35 4.14
CA SER A 43 29.34 8.51 3.13
C SER A 43 30.20 7.52 3.91
N MET A 44 29.60 6.42 4.35
CA MET A 44 30.37 5.30 4.86
C MET A 44 31.00 4.67 3.63
N ASP A 45 32.27 4.97 3.40
CA ASP A 45 33.07 4.52 2.26
C ASP A 45 33.08 2.98 2.06
N ASP A 46 32.48 2.22 3.00
CA ASP A 46 32.44 0.75 3.01
C ASP A 46 31.03 0.12 3.15
N GLN A 47 29.92 0.86 3.04
CA GLN A 47 28.57 0.29 3.09
C GLN A 47 27.78 0.57 1.80
N PRO A 48 27.31 -0.44 1.06
CA PRO A 48 26.49 -0.20 -0.12
C PRO A 48 25.15 0.42 0.31
N VAL A 49 24.84 1.61 -0.20
CA VAL A 49 23.53 2.27 -0.04
C VAL A 49 22.47 1.31 -0.56
N LYS A 50 21.63 0.78 0.35
CA LYS A 50 20.76 -0.36 0.01
C LYS A 50 19.52 0.05 -0.79
N TYR A 51 19.04 1.29 -0.64
CA TYR A 51 17.92 1.87 -1.39
C TYR A 51 18.06 3.40 -1.46
N TRP A 52 17.85 4.00 -2.62
CA TRP A 52 17.82 5.46 -2.81
C TRP A 52 16.40 5.86 -3.18
N ILE A 53 15.59 6.23 -2.18
CA ILE A 53 14.19 6.63 -2.34
C ILE A 53 14.06 8.12 -2.05
N ILE A 54 13.38 8.87 -2.92
CA ILE A 54 13.09 10.29 -2.76
C ILE A 54 11.59 10.44 -2.57
N TYR A 55 11.17 11.14 -1.52
CA TYR A 55 9.76 11.42 -1.26
C TYR A 55 9.42 12.86 -1.62
N ASP A 56 8.41 13.03 -2.47
CA ASP A 56 7.84 14.32 -2.83
C ASP A 56 6.45 14.51 -2.21
N LYS A 57 6.14 15.74 -1.80
CA LYS A 57 4.88 16.12 -1.13
C LYS A 57 4.27 17.37 -1.77
N THR A 58 4.51 17.58 -3.06
CA THR A 58 4.05 18.78 -3.75
C THR A 58 2.53 18.78 -3.83
N GLU A 59 1.89 19.72 -3.14
CA GLU A 59 0.41 19.81 -3.07
C GLU A 59 -0.16 20.75 -4.15
N ASP A 60 0.65 21.69 -4.64
CA ASP A 60 0.26 22.66 -5.65
C ASP A 60 0.06 21.97 -7.01
N THR A 61 -1.15 22.04 -7.55
CA THR A 61 -1.52 21.32 -8.78
C THR A 61 -0.67 21.73 -9.98
N ASP A 62 -0.28 23.00 -10.08
CA ASP A 62 0.51 23.51 -11.20
C ASP A 62 1.98 23.06 -11.12
N ALA A 63 2.55 23.03 -9.91
CA ALA A 63 3.88 22.47 -9.66
C ALA A 63 3.89 20.94 -9.83
N LEU A 64 2.87 20.25 -9.33
CA LEU A 64 2.73 18.79 -9.42
C LEU A 64 2.64 18.32 -10.87
N ALA A 65 1.90 19.03 -11.72
CA ALA A 65 1.83 18.75 -13.15
C ALA A 65 3.19 18.90 -13.87
N GLN A 66 4.12 19.69 -13.34
CA GLN A 66 5.46 19.88 -13.93
C GLN A 66 6.45 18.78 -13.55
N ILE A 67 6.22 18.09 -12.42
CA ILE A 67 7.13 17.08 -11.87
C ILE A 67 6.54 15.67 -11.82
N VAL A 68 5.29 15.48 -12.28
CA VAL A 68 4.60 14.18 -12.29
C VAL A 68 5.41 13.09 -13.00
N ASP A 69 6.17 13.48 -14.02
CA ASP A 69 7.02 12.58 -14.79
C ASP A 69 8.33 12.20 -14.10
N ASP A 70 8.64 12.80 -12.96
CA ASP A 70 9.80 12.39 -12.17
C ASP A 70 9.45 11.21 -11.24
N PHE A 71 8.15 10.98 -11.00
CA PHE A 71 7.67 9.94 -10.09
C PHE A 71 7.70 8.54 -10.72
N ASP A 72 8.17 7.58 -9.94
CA ASP A 72 8.08 6.15 -10.24
C ASP A 72 6.84 5.53 -9.57
N TYR A 73 6.51 6.00 -8.37
CA TYR A 73 5.32 5.57 -7.62
C TYR A 73 4.51 6.75 -7.12
N TRP A 74 3.20 6.53 -7.01
CA TRP A 74 2.26 7.45 -6.38
C TRP A 74 1.51 6.72 -5.26
N VAL A 75 1.58 7.24 -4.05
CA VAL A 75 0.82 6.74 -2.91
C VAL A 75 -0.26 7.76 -2.57
N GLN A 76 -1.51 7.31 -2.57
CA GLN A 76 -2.66 8.13 -2.19
C GLN A 76 -3.44 7.49 -1.06
N TYR A 77 -3.90 8.32 -0.13
CA TYR A 77 -4.91 7.95 0.86
C TYR A 77 -6.12 8.83 0.57
N ASP A 78 -7.29 8.20 0.43
CA ASP A 78 -8.52 8.81 -0.10
C ASP A 78 -8.56 8.92 -1.64
N ASP A 79 -9.76 9.13 -2.18
CA ASP A 79 -10.06 9.08 -3.63
C ASP A 79 -9.81 10.45 -4.31
N GLU A 80 -8.61 11.01 -4.13
CA GLU A 80 -8.17 12.20 -4.87
C GLU A 80 -7.82 11.85 -6.33
N PRO A 81 -8.01 12.79 -7.28
CA PRO A 81 -7.66 12.57 -8.67
C PRO A 81 -6.14 12.54 -8.87
N LEU A 82 -5.64 11.51 -9.56
CA LEU A 82 -4.24 11.40 -9.96
C LEU A 82 -3.88 12.45 -11.02
N ALA A 83 -2.73 13.11 -10.85
CA ALA A 83 -2.11 13.85 -11.93
C ALA A 83 -1.72 12.88 -13.05
N GLN A 84 -2.04 13.21 -14.30
CA GLN A 84 -1.74 12.34 -15.43
C GLN A 84 -0.26 12.44 -15.80
N PRO A 85 0.43 11.31 -16.02
CA PRO A 85 1.79 11.33 -16.54
C PRO A 85 1.77 11.75 -18.03
N SER A 86 2.95 12.07 -18.57
CA SER A 86 3.11 12.41 -19.99
C SER A 86 2.65 11.32 -20.96
N ASP A 87 2.41 11.75 -22.21
CA ASP A 87 2.01 10.88 -23.32
C ASP A 87 2.92 9.65 -23.44
N GLY A 88 2.29 8.46 -23.43
CA GLY A 88 2.99 7.18 -23.50
C GLY A 88 3.27 6.51 -22.15
N TYR A 89 2.83 7.11 -21.05
CA TYR A 89 2.84 6.50 -19.72
C TYR A 89 1.44 6.46 -19.11
N GLU A 90 1.23 5.53 -18.17
CA GLU A 90 0.01 5.41 -17.38
C GLU A 90 0.32 5.01 -15.94
N TRP A 91 -0.63 5.29 -15.04
CA TRP A 91 -0.60 4.78 -13.67
C TRP A 91 -1.25 3.40 -13.61
N ILE A 92 -0.49 2.39 -13.18
CA ILE A 92 -1.00 1.04 -12.93
C ILE A 92 -1.16 0.85 -11.44
N LEU A 93 -2.35 0.43 -11.00
CA LEU A 93 -2.59 0.06 -9.61
C LEU A 93 -1.83 -1.23 -9.29
N VAL A 94 -0.83 -1.15 -8.43
CA VAL A 94 0.01 -2.31 -8.07
C VAL A 94 -0.31 -2.87 -6.70
N ASP A 95 -0.82 -2.05 -5.78
CA ASP A 95 -1.22 -2.51 -4.45
C ASP A 95 -2.31 -1.62 -3.82
N MET A 96 -3.03 -2.19 -2.85
CA MET A 96 -4.06 -1.52 -2.08
C MET A 96 -3.90 -1.83 -0.59
N LEU A 97 -3.91 -0.78 0.21
CA LEU A 97 -3.93 -0.88 1.66
C LEU A 97 -5.38 -0.88 2.13
N GLU A 98 -5.84 -2.05 2.58
CA GLU A 98 -7.14 -2.20 3.24
C GLU A 98 -7.03 -1.81 4.71
N GLY A 99 -7.95 -0.97 5.17
CA GLY A 99 -8.11 -0.66 6.59
C GLY A 99 -9.45 -1.15 7.13
N TYR A 100 -9.53 -1.21 8.45
CA TYR A 100 -10.78 -1.49 9.16
C TYR A 100 -11.80 -0.35 8.93
N ASP A 101 -13.00 -0.71 8.50
CA ASP A 101 -14.11 0.21 8.25
C ASP A 101 -15.28 -0.03 9.24
N GLY A 102 -15.33 -1.20 9.86
CA GLY A 102 -16.30 -1.49 10.90
C GLY A 102 -16.67 -2.95 10.99
N ILE A 103 -17.84 -3.21 11.58
CA ILE A 103 -18.42 -4.55 11.70
C ILE A 103 -19.58 -4.68 10.72
N ASN A 104 -19.70 -5.83 10.08
CA ASN A 104 -20.87 -6.19 9.29
C ASN A 104 -22.05 -6.54 10.20
N THR A 105 -22.73 -5.50 10.68
CA THR A 105 -23.88 -5.64 11.59
C THR A 105 -25.01 -6.48 11.00
N GLN A 106 -25.21 -6.45 9.67
CA GLN A 106 -26.22 -7.28 9.01
C GLN A 106 -25.88 -8.77 9.11
N LEU A 107 -24.61 -9.14 8.90
CA LEU A 107 -24.13 -10.51 9.08
C LEU A 107 -24.19 -10.95 10.56
N VAL A 108 -23.79 -10.09 11.49
CA VAL A 108 -23.90 -10.39 12.92
C VAL A 108 -25.35 -10.65 13.31
N ILE A 109 -26.28 -9.81 12.85
CA ILE A 109 -27.72 -9.99 13.09
C ILE A 109 -28.24 -11.29 12.44
N SER A 110 -27.79 -11.64 11.24
CA SER A 110 -28.26 -12.87 10.56
C SER A 110 -27.77 -14.14 11.27
N LEU A 111 -26.54 -14.13 11.80
CA LEU A 111 -26.00 -15.20 12.64
C LEU A 111 -26.79 -15.34 13.94
N LEU A 112 -27.14 -14.22 14.59
CA LEU A 112 -27.93 -14.23 15.83
C LEU A 112 -29.39 -14.65 15.62
N LYS A 113 -29.95 -14.48 14.43
CA LYS A 113 -31.32 -14.91 14.10
C LYS A 113 -31.48 -16.42 14.01
N ASN A 114 -30.41 -17.17 13.69
CA ASN A 114 -30.44 -18.62 13.52
C ASN A 114 -29.32 -19.33 14.29
N PRO A 115 -29.27 -19.20 15.63
CA PRO A 115 -28.15 -19.70 16.43
C PRO A 115 -27.96 -21.20 16.29
N GLY A 116 -29.04 -21.99 16.16
CA GLY A 116 -28.95 -23.44 15.99
C GLY A 116 -28.19 -23.89 14.74
N GLN A 117 -28.37 -23.19 13.62
CA GLN A 117 -27.65 -23.48 12.37
C GLN A 117 -26.18 -23.09 12.48
N VAL A 118 -25.89 -21.96 13.14
CA VAL A 118 -24.52 -21.48 13.41
C VAL A 118 -23.78 -22.50 14.29
N PHE A 119 -24.40 -22.99 15.36
CA PHE A 119 -23.80 -24.01 16.21
C PHE A 119 -23.59 -25.33 15.47
N ALA A 120 -24.54 -25.77 14.65
CA ALA A 120 -24.36 -26.98 13.84
C ALA A 120 -23.17 -26.86 12.87
N GLN A 121 -23.02 -25.71 12.19
CA GLN A 121 -21.87 -25.42 11.32
C GLN A 121 -20.56 -25.37 12.10
N LEU A 122 -20.57 -24.78 13.30
CA LEU A 122 -19.41 -24.72 14.18
C LEU A 122 -18.97 -26.12 14.64
N PHE A 123 -19.91 -26.93 15.13
CA PHE A 123 -19.65 -28.32 15.52
C PHE A 123 -19.12 -29.14 14.35
N HIS A 124 -19.74 -29.01 13.17
CA HIS A 124 -19.27 -29.69 11.96
C HIS A 124 -17.85 -29.24 11.56
N SER A 125 -17.54 -27.95 11.67
CA SER A 125 -16.19 -27.42 11.39
C SER A 125 -15.14 -27.99 12.35
N ILE A 126 -15.47 -28.12 13.64
CA ILE A 126 -14.60 -28.70 14.66
C ILE A 126 -14.39 -30.21 14.41
N GLU A 127 -15.47 -30.95 14.18
CA GLU A 127 -15.44 -32.40 13.96
C GLU A 127 -14.68 -32.77 12.68
N SER A 128 -14.92 -32.02 11.59
CA SER A 128 -14.22 -32.20 10.31
C SER A 128 -12.81 -31.60 10.29
N LYS A 129 -12.42 -30.84 11.33
CA LYS A 129 -11.18 -30.02 11.38
C LYS A 129 -11.05 -29.05 10.19
N ASN A 130 -12.16 -28.69 9.55
CA ASN A 130 -12.19 -27.74 8.46
C ASN A 130 -12.70 -26.39 8.97
N PHE A 131 -11.78 -25.46 9.18
CA PHE A 131 -12.06 -24.13 9.73
C PHE A 131 -12.43 -23.08 8.67
N THR A 132 -12.57 -23.47 7.40
CA THR A 132 -12.83 -22.54 6.28
C THR A 132 -14.09 -21.73 6.51
N TRP A 133 -15.17 -22.35 7.00
CA TRP A 133 -16.41 -21.63 7.30
C TRP A 133 -16.21 -20.59 8.41
N ILE A 134 -15.48 -20.92 9.47
CA ILE A 134 -15.20 -20.02 10.60
C ILE A 134 -14.35 -18.84 10.12
N GLN A 135 -13.30 -19.11 9.33
CA GLN A 135 -12.46 -18.08 8.72
C GLN A 135 -13.30 -17.15 7.85
N ASN A 136 -14.13 -17.70 6.97
CA ASN A 136 -15.02 -16.91 6.12
C ASN A 136 -15.98 -16.05 6.94
N VAL A 137 -16.56 -16.56 8.03
CA VAL A 137 -17.44 -15.77 8.90
C VAL A 137 -16.67 -14.62 9.55
N LEU A 138 -15.46 -14.86 10.05
CA LEU A 138 -14.62 -13.81 10.65
C LEU A 138 -14.22 -12.75 9.62
N ASP A 139 -13.77 -13.17 8.45
CA ASP A 139 -13.36 -12.30 7.35
C ASP A 139 -14.51 -11.42 6.86
N ASN A 140 -15.74 -11.96 6.83
CA ASN A 140 -16.93 -11.23 6.40
C ASN A 140 -17.60 -10.42 7.53
N CYS A 141 -17.29 -10.72 8.79
CA CYS A 141 -17.71 -9.93 9.95
C CYS A 141 -16.97 -8.59 10.00
N ILE A 142 -15.72 -8.57 9.55
CA ILE A 142 -14.91 -7.36 9.49
C ILE A 142 -15.19 -6.66 8.16
N LYS A 143 -15.77 -5.47 8.22
CA LYS A 143 -15.83 -4.59 7.05
C LYS A 143 -14.46 -3.96 6.86
N LYS A 144 -13.89 -4.19 5.69
CA LYS A 144 -12.69 -3.52 5.23
C LYS A 144 -13.05 -2.48 4.19
N LYS A 145 -12.32 -1.38 4.18
CA LYS A 145 -12.40 -0.35 3.16
C LYS A 145 -10.99 -0.08 2.65
N VAL A 146 -10.84 0.12 1.35
CA VAL A 146 -9.58 0.58 0.77
C VAL A 146 -9.26 1.95 1.38
N ARG A 147 -8.12 2.05 2.05
CA ARG A 147 -7.62 3.27 2.69
C ARG A 147 -6.53 3.94 1.89
N GLY A 148 -5.68 3.14 1.23
CA GLY A 148 -4.60 3.64 0.41
C GLY A 148 -4.44 2.84 -0.87
N LYS A 149 -3.92 3.49 -1.91
CA LYS A 149 -3.59 2.88 -3.19
C LYS A 149 -2.15 3.22 -3.55
N ILE A 150 -1.45 2.25 -4.13
CA ILE A 150 -0.11 2.43 -4.66
C ILE A 150 -0.19 2.25 -6.16
N TRP A 151 0.24 3.28 -6.88
CA TRP A 151 0.33 3.28 -8.32
C TRP A 151 1.78 3.26 -8.75
N GLU A 152 2.08 2.50 -9.78
CA GLU A 152 3.37 2.49 -10.47
C GLU A 152 3.21 3.16 -11.83
N ARG A 153 4.16 4.02 -12.21
CA ARG A 153 4.18 4.58 -13.54
C ARG A 153 4.75 3.57 -14.52
N ALA A 154 3.97 3.20 -15.53
CA ALA A 154 4.37 2.26 -16.56
C ALA A 154 4.25 2.87 -17.97
N LYS A 155 5.11 2.42 -18.89
CA LYS A 155 5.01 2.82 -20.29
C LYS A 155 3.87 2.06 -20.96
N ILE A 156 2.99 2.77 -21.66
CA ILE A 156 1.90 2.17 -22.43
C ILE A 156 2.52 1.27 -23.51
N GLN A 157 2.24 -0.03 -23.44
CA GLN A 157 2.63 -0.94 -24.51
C GLN A 157 1.67 -0.76 -25.68
N SER A 158 2.14 -0.15 -26.77
CA SER A 158 1.44 -0.18 -28.05
C SER A 158 1.41 -1.64 -28.54
N LEU A 159 0.21 -2.23 -28.60
CA LEU A 159 -0.05 -3.52 -29.24
C LEU A 159 0.27 -3.48 -30.74
#